data_AF-A0A2T3WBR4-F1
#
_entry.id   AF-A0A2T3WBR4-F1
#
_cell.length_a   1.000
_cell.length_b   1.000
_cell.length_c   1.000
_cell.angle_alpha   90.00
_cell.angle_beta   90.00
_cell.angle_gamma   90.00
#
_symmetry.space_group_name_H-M   'P 1'
#
loop_
_entity.id
_entity.type
_entity.pdbx_description
1 polymer ?
#
loop_
_entity_poly.entity_id
_entity_poly.type
_entity_poly.pdbx_seq_one_letter_code
_entity_poly.pdbx_strand_id
1 'polypeptide(L)'
;MRHTLLTTAALLPLLLAACTGGGGAPAPTPGPTPNPTPNPAPNPGPGSAITTRLAACPQVMNSSDPAASACLAGTYSGKTLANAPCTVTIRADGSYDFDTPTLKYTHTPSASAIRIFTHQVNVGPTHMLIWLLSDSSSANPAYEMDFKAQFGTYAQPPQLTLEGTQRIGNAQTSASCVLPL
;
A
#
# COMPACT_ATOMS: atom_id res chain seq x y z
N MET A 1 -27.16 -30.16 -38.59
CA MET A 1 -28.14 -30.23 -39.70
C MET A 1 -28.98 -31.49 -39.53
N ARG A 2 -30.29 -31.32 -39.27
CA ARG A 2 -31.39 -32.33 -39.18
C ARG A 2 -32.42 -31.77 -38.18
N HIS A 3 -33.73 -31.68 -38.40
CA HIS A 3 -34.60 -31.68 -39.57
C HIS A 3 -35.83 -30.85 -39.17
N THR A 4 -36.35 -30.10 -40.14
CA THR A 4 -37.59 -29.31 -40.12
C THR A 4 -38.84 -30.20 -40.12
N LEU A 5 -40.01 -29.58 -39.85
CA LEU A 5 -41.43 -30.01 -40.06
C LEU A 5 -42.12 -30.43 -38.73
N LEU A 6 -43.36 -30.05 -38.40
CA LEU A 6 -44.56 -29.74 -39.21
C LEU A 6 -45.50 -28.74 -38.50
N THR A 7 -46.17 -27.96 -39.34
CA THR A 7 -47.37 -27.10 -39.18
C THR A 7 -48.69 -27.88 -39.06
N THR A 8 -49.65 -27.39 -38.25
CA THR A 8 -51.14 -27.45 -38.43
C THR A 8 -51.82 -26.69 -37.28
N ALA A 9 -52.41 -25.49 -37.45
CA ALA A 9 -53.70 -25.13 -38.08
C ALA A 9 -54.96 -25.43 -37.22
N ALA A 10 -55.43 -24.37 -36.54
CA ALA A 10 -56.82 -23.91 -36.29
C ALA A 10 -57.98 -24.87 -35.98
N LEU A 11 -58.80 -24.53 -34.95
CA LEU A 11 -60.25 -24.29 -35.09
C LEU A 11 -60.90 -23.80 -33.76
N LEU A 12 -61.65 -22.69 -33.88
CA LEU A 12 -62.56 -22.03 -32.93
C LEU A 12 -63.88 -22.83 -32.80
N PRO A 13 -64.72 -22.69 -31.74
CA PRO A 13 -65.72 -21.59 -31.73
C PRO A 13 -66.22 -21.04 -30.36
N LEU A 14 -66.98 -19.95 -30.51
CA LEU A 14 -67.69 -19.06 -29.59
C LEU A 14 -68.64 -19.72 -28.57
N LEU A 15 -68.81 -19.08 -27.40
CA LEU A 15 -70.09 -18.95 -26.68
C LEU A 15 -70.18 -17.59 -25.95
N LEU A 16 -71.41 -17.08 -25.90
CA LEU A 16 -71.84 -15.69 -25.64
C LEU A 16 -72.12 -15.35 -24.14
N ALA A 17 -72.02 -14.04 -23.87
CA ALA A 17 -72.84 -13.21 -22.97
C ALA A 17 -72.66 -13.27 -21.44
N ALA A 18 -72.30 -12.14 -20.83
CA ALA A 18 -73.24 -11.27 -20.09
C ALA A 18 -72.57 -10.03 -19.48
N CYS A 19 -73.31 -8.92 -19.54
CA CYS A 19 -73.04 -7.59 -18.99
C CYS A 19 -73.04 -7.59 -17.44
N THR A 20 -72.10 -6.88 -16.80
CA THR A 20 -72.37 -6.02 -15.61
C THR A 20 -71.20 -5.04 -15.42
N GLY A 21 -71.53 -3.77 -15.18
CA GLY A 21 -70.57 -2.70 -14.96
C GLY A 21 -69.99 -2.68 -13.54
N GLY A 22 -68.85 -2.01 -13.40
CA GLY A 22 -68.23 -1.70 -12.12
C GLY A 22 -67.04 -0.78 -12.33
N GLY A 23 -67.25 0.53 -12.15
CA GLY A 23 -66.16 1.50 -12.05
C GLY A 23 -65.32 1.23 -10.80
N GLY A 24 -64.00 1.29 -10.94
CA GLY A 24 -63.07 1.09 -9.83
C GLY A 24 -61.65 1.46 -10.23
N ALA A 25 -61.31 2.71 -9.96
CA ALA A 25 -59.99 3.33 -9.73
C ALA A 25 -58.76 2.94 -10.60
N PRO A 26 -57.97 3.92 -11.11
CA PRO A 26 -56.67 3.62 -11.70
C PRO A 26 -55.74 2.98 -10.65
N ALA A 27 -55.04 1.92 -11.07
CA ALA A 27 -54.03 1.25 -10.26
C ALA A 27 -52.94 2.26 -9.80
N PRO A 28 -52.52 2.23 -8.53
CA PRO A 28 -51.49 3.14 -8.04
C PRO A 28 -50.19 2.92 -8.80
N THR A 29 -49.65 4.00 -9.33
CA THR A 29 -48.33 4.03 -9.97
C THR A 29 -47.28 3.55 -8.97
N PRO A 30 -46.39 2.60 -9.30
CA PRO A 30 -45.31 2.21 -8.41
C PRO A 30 -44.49 3.44 -8.03
N GLY A 31 -44.40 3.73 -6.73
CA GLY A 31 -43.61 4.84 -6.21
C GLY A 31 -42.13 4.68 -6.60
N PRO A 32 -41.38 5.78 -6.74
CA PRO A 32 -39.98 5.73 -7.14
C PRO A 32 -39.19 4.88 -6.14
N THR A 33 -38.44 3.92 -6.68
CA THR A 33 -37.49 3.09 -5.94
C THR A 33 -36.51 4.00 -5.20
N PRO A 34 -36.29 3.82 -3.89
CA PRO A 34 -35.30 4.60 -3.14
C PRO A 34 -33.93 4.49 -3.81
N ASN A 35 -33.37 5.64 -4.18
CA ASN A 35 -32.03 5.74 -4.73
C ASN A 35 -31.03 5.19 -3.69
N PRO A 36 -30.23 4.16 -4.00
CA PRO A 36 -29.24 3.66 -3.07
C PRO A 36 -28.27 4.79 -2.72
N THR A 37 -28.24 5.15 -1.45
CA THR A 37 -27.25 6.08 -0.89
C THR A 37 -25.84 5.66 -1.31
N PRO A 38 -25.01 6.56 -1.87
CA PRO A 38 -23.64 6.24 -2.22
C PRO A 38 -22.90 5.65 -1.02
N ASN A 39 -22.38 4.44 -1.18
CA ASN A 39 -21.52 3.81 -0.21
C ASN A 39 -20.29 4.72 0.01
N PRO A 40 -19.97 5.12 1.26
CA PRO A 40 -18.75 5.87 1.53
C PRO A 40 -17.53 5.13 0.98
N ALA A 41 -16.64 5.85 0.29
CA ALA A 41 -15.39 5.27 -0.18
C ALA A 41 -14.59 4.72 1.02
N PRO A 42 -13.90 3.56 0.87
CA PRO A 42 -13.10 3.00 1.96
C PRO A 42 -12.06 4.01 2.46
N ASN A 43 -11.94 4.15 3.78
CA ASN A 43 -10.89 4.96 4.39
C ASN A 43 -9.52 4.39 3.98
N PRO A 44 -8.60 5.19 3.42
CA PRO A 44 -7.29 4.70 3.03
C PRO A 44 -6.55 4.11 4.24
N GLY A 45 -6.14 2.85 4.17
CA GLY A 45 -5.39 2.20 5.25
C GLY A 45 -4.01 2.84 5.46
N PRO A 46 -3.32 2.62 6.60
CA PRO A 46 -2.03 3.24 6.90
C PRO A 46 -0.94 3.04 5.83
N GLY A 47 -0.97 1.93 5.07
CA GLY A 47 -0.08 1.70 3.92
C GLY A 47 -0.24 2.73 2.79
N SER A 48 -1.47 3.20 2.55
CA SER A 48 -1.75 4.21 1.51
C SER A 48 -1.12 5.58 1.81
N ALA A 49 -1.04 5.97 3.08
CA ALA A 49 -0.39 7.21 3.49
C ALA A 49 1.14 7.12 3.36
N ILE A 50 1.71 5.96 3.70
CA ILE A 50 3.14 5.71 3.54
C ILE A 50 3.51 5.73 2.05
N THR A 51 2.80 4.97 1.21
CA THR A 51 3.07 4.92 -0.24
C THR A 51 2.90 6.28 -0.90
N THR A 52 1.89 7.08 -0.51
CA THR A 52 1.73 8.47 -0.98
C THR A 52 2.94 9.34 -0.63
N ARG A 53 3.44 9.25 0.61
CA ARG A 53 4.63 10.01 1.05
C ARG A 53 5.87 9.57 0.28
N LEU A 54 6.09 8.25 0.15
CA LEU A 54 7.25 7.71 -0.55
C LEU A 54 7.22 8.02 -2.05
N ALA A 55 6.04 8.02 -2.68
CA ALA A 55 5.88 8.37 -4.08
C ALA A 55 6.28 9.83 -4.38
N ALA A 56 6.15 10.72 -3.38
CA ALA A 56 6.53 12.13 -3.48
C ALA A 56 8.03 12.39 -3.30
N CYS A 57 8.83 11.37 -2.98
CA CYS A 57 10.28 11.50 -2.92
C CYS A 57 10.87 11.91 -4.28
N PRO A 58 11.96 12.71 -4.32
CA PRO A 58 12.61 13.09 -5.57
C PRO A 58 13.13 11.85 -6.30
N GLN A 59 12.93 11.76 -7.62
CA GLN A 59 13.45 10.67 -8.45
C GLN A 59 14.90 10.95 -8.81
N VAL A 60 15.82 10.37 -8.04
CA VAL A 60 17.27 10.50 -8.23
C VAL A 60 17.93 9.15 -8.06
N MET A 61 19.10 8.98 -8.67
CA MET A 61 19.89 7.77 -8.57
C MET A 61 21.17 8.06 -7.80
N ASN A 62 21.47 7.26 -6.77
CA ASN A 62 22.72 7.28 -6.02
C ASN A 62 23.10 8.67 -5.44
N SER A 63 22.12 9.42 -4.92
CA SER A 63 22.38 10.71 -4.28
C SER A 63 22.95 10.53 -2.87
N SER A 64 23.98 11.29 -2.51
CA SER A 64 24.49 11.39 -1.14
C SER A 64 23.98 12.62 -0.38
N ASP A 65 23.21 13.50 -1.04
CA ASP A 65 22.60 14.68 -0.44
C ASP A 65 21.53 14.27 0.60
N PRO A 66 21.67 14.62 1.90
CA PRO A 66 20.67 14.32 2.91
C PRO A 66 19.26 14.82 2.54
N ALA A 67 19.14 15.93 1.82
CA ALA A 67 17.86 16.47 1.38
C ALA A 67 17.11 15.52 0.44
N ALA A 68 17.81 14.70 -0.35
CA ALA A 68 17.19 13.72 -1.24
C ALA A 68 16.40 12.64 -0.47
N SER A 69 16.87 12.30 0.74
CA SER A 69 16.23 11.32 1.62
C SER A 69 15.25 11.91 2.63
N ALA A 70 15.09 13.24 2.71
CA ALA A 70 14.26 13.88 3.74
C ALA A 70 12.77 13.47 3.68
N CYS A 71 12.28 13.07 2.50
CA CYS A 71 10.94 12.52 2.30
C CYS A 71 10.67 11.20 3.04
N LEU A 72 11.73 10.50 3.46
CA LEU A 72 11.63 9.28 4.28
C LEU A 72 11.27 9.60 5.74
N ALA A 73 11.25 10.86 6.14
CA ALA A 73 10.90 11.23 7.50
C ALA A 73 9.50 10.73 7.88
N GLY A 74 9.41 10.11 9.05
CA GLY A 74 8.19 9.56 9.61
C GLY A 74 8.43 8.33 10.46
N THR A 75 7.36 7.87 11.09
CA THR A 75 7.35 6.64 11.89
C THR A 75 6.78 5.49 11.08
N TYR A 76 7.46 4.35 11.15
CA TYR A 76 7.15 3.10 10.48
C TYR A 76 6.93 2.03 11.53
N SER A 77 5.69 1.57 11.68
CA SER A 77 5.33 0.49 12.61
C SER A 77 5.03 -0.79 11.83
N GLY A 78 5.77 -1.85 12.12
CA GLY A 78 5.70 -3.11 11.38
C GLY A 78 5.88 -4.33 12.26
N LYS A 79 6.34 -5.41 11.63
CA LYS A 79 6.67 -6.68 12.29
C LYS A 79 8.10 -7.10 11.96
N THR A 80 8.77 -7.70 12.93
CA THR A 80 10.00 -8.45 12.66
C THR A 80 9.69 -9.78 11.97
N LEU A 81 10.70 -10.48 11.47
CA LEU A 81 10.54 -11.83 10.92
C LEU A 81 10.00 -12.84 11.93
N ALA A 82 10.25 -12.60 13.23
CA ALA A 82 9.68 -13.38 14.34
C ALA A 82 8.26 -12.93 14.72
N ASN A 83 7.61 -12.08 13.91
CA ASN A 83 6.26 -11.53 14.11
C ASN A 83 6.09 -10.66 15.39
N ALA A 84 7.20 -10.19 15.96
CA ALA A 84 7.19 -9.23 17.05
C ALA A 84 6.97 -7.80 16.51
N PRO A 85 6.34 -6.89 17.27
CA PRO A 85 6.22 -5.49 16.85
C PRO A 85 7.60 -4.85 16.69
N CYS A 86 7.73 -3.97 15.70
CA CYS A 86 8.90 -3.12 15.52
C CYS A 86 8.46 -1.70 15.14
N THR A 87 9.27 -0.72 15.53
CA THR A 87 9.09 0.67 15.12
C THR A 87 10.41 1.26 14.67
N VAL A 88 10.40 1.96 13.54
CA VAL A 88 11.52 2.76 13.07
C VAL A 88 11.02 4.18 12.86
N THR A 89 11.70 5.17 13.43
CA THR A 89 11.39 6.58 13.17
C THR A 89 12.57 7.21 12.46
N ILE A 90 12.34 7.74 11.26
CA ILE A 90 13.34 8.48 10.48
C ILE A 90 13.01 9.96 10.58
N ARG A 91 14.01 10.80 10.79
CA ARG A 91 13.90 12.26 10.81
C ARG A 91 14.43 12.85 9.50
N ALA A 92 14.09 14.09 9.21
CA ALA A 92 14.44 14.74 7.93
C ALA A 92 15.94 14.91 7.70
N ASP A 93 16.74 14.95 8.77
CA ASP A 93 18.22 14.98 8.74
C ASP A 93 18.86 13.59 8.52
N GLY A 94 18.04 12.54 8.44
CA GLY A 94 18.45 11.15 8.33
C GLY A 94 18.87 10.52 9.66
N SER A 95 18.72 11.20 10.79
CA SER A 95 18.78 10.55 12.10
C SER A 95 17.57 9.64 12.30
N TYR A 96 17.73 8.59 13.09
CA TYR A 96 16.69 7.60 13.25
C TYR A 96 16.73 6.89 14.60
N ASP A 97 15.55 6.39 14.99
CA ASP A 97 15.37 5.46 16.10
C ASP A 97 15.00 4.11 15.52
N PHE A 98 15.68 3.06 15.96
CA PHE A 98 15.37 1.67 15.64
C PHE A 98 14.91 0.97 16.91
N ASP A 99 13.70 0.42 16.92
CA ASP A 99 13.11 -0.24 18.09
C ASP A 99 12.54 -1.61 17.72
N THR A 100 13.27 -2.65 18.11
CA THR A 100 12.86 -4.06 18.00
C THR A 100 13.21 -4.78 19.30
N PRO A 101 12.64 -5.97 19.56
CA PRO A 101 12.99 -6.74 20.75
C PRO A 101 14.47 -7.14 20.87
N THR A 102 15.18 -7.25 19.73
CA THR A 102 16.57 -7.72 19.68
C THR A 102 17.58 -6.61 19.43
N LEU A 103 17.13 -5.44 18.99
CA LEU A 103 17.99 -4.31 18.65
C LEU A 103 17.23 -3.00 18.86
N LYS A 104 17.77 -2.15 19.74
CA LYS A 104 17.20 -0.84 20.06
C LYS A 104 18.28 0.22 20.19
N TYR A 105 18.21 1.27 19.40
CA TYR A 105 19.14 2.40 19.46
C TYR A 105 18.59 3.65 18.76
N THR A 106 19.17 4.80 19.10
CA THR A 106 19.01 6.06 18.37
C THR A 106 20.35 6.42 17.75
N HIS A 107 20.35 6.84 16.49
CA HIS A 107 21.55 7.23 15.77
C HIS A 107 21.36 8.54 15.03
N THR A 108 22.33 9.44 15.19
CA THR A 108 22.50 10.64 14.36
C THR A 108 23.74 10.42 13.52
N PRO A 109 23.61 10.33 12.18
CA PRO A 109 24.75 10.06 11.32
C PRO A 109 25.79 11.18 11.38
N SER A 110 27.06 10.79 11.43
CA SER A 110 28.17 11.71 11.34
C SER A 110 28.25 12.41 9.98
N ALA A 111 29.04 13.47 9.91
CA ALA A 111 29.37 14.13 8.63
C ALA A 111 30.13 13.19 7.66
N SER A 112 30.75 12.13 8.19
CA SER A 112 31.50 11.13 7.43
C SER A 112 30.65 9.90 7.06
N ALA A 113 29.36 9.88 7.42
CA ALA A 113 28.47 8.78 7.09
C ALA A 113 28.28 8.67 5.57
N ILE A 114 28.38 7.45 5.07
CA ILE A 114 28.07 7.13 3.68
C ILE A 114 26.55 7.14 3.53
N ARG A 115 26.06 7.86 2.53
CA ARG A 115 24.64 7.99 2.22
C ARG A 115 24.41 7.68 0.74
N ILE A 116 23.45 6.82 0.46
CA ILE A 116 23.03 6.50 -0.90
C ILE A 116 21.51 6.49 -0.91
N PHE A 117 20.91 7.43 -1.63
CA PHE A 117 19.49 7.48 -1.88
C PHE A 117 19.20 7.25 -3.37
N THR A 118 18.30 6.33 -3.64
CA THR A 118 17.80 6.02 -4.98
C THR A 118 16.28 5.95 -4.92
N HIS A 119 15.61 6.69 -5.81
CA HIS A 119 14.20 6.52 -6.11
C HIS A 119 14.02 6.46 -7.61
N GLN A 120 13.51 5.33 -8.09
CA GLN A 120 13.15 5.14 -9.49
C GLN A 120 11.71 4.70 -9.62
N VAL A 121 11.07 5.10 -10.72
CA VAL A 121 9.78 4.58 -11.13
C VAL A 121 9.98 3.77 -12.40
N ASN A 122 9.74 2.48 -12.27
CA ASN A 122 9.86 1.49 -13.33
C ASN A 122 8.56 1.41 -14.12
N VAL A 123 8.58 0.58 -15.17
CA VAL A 123 7.42 0.29 -16.03
C VAL A 123 6.20 -0.04 -15.17
N GLY A 124 5.10 0.67 -15.42
CA GLY A 124 3.83 0.36 -14.79
C GLY A 124 3.72 0.82 -13.34
N PRO A 125 3.61 2.15 -13.18
CA PRO A 125 4.13 2.98 -12.08
C PRO A 125 4.63 2.20 -10.84
N THR A 126 5.71 1.43 -10.99
CA THR A 126 6.29 0.69 -9.87
C THR A 126 7.43 1.49 -9.27
N HIS A 127 7.25 1.95 -8.05
CA HIS A 127 8.24 2.69 -7.30
C HIS A 127 9.22 1.73 -6.64
N MET A 128 10.51 2.05 -6.74
CA MET A 128 11.57 1.42 -5.96
C MET A 128 12.36 2.52 -5.27
N LEU A 129 12.36 2.50 -3.94
CA LEU A 129 13.18 3.40 -3.12
C LEU A 129 14.19 2.57 -2.35
N ILE A 130 15.44 2.98 -2.42
CA ILE A 130 16.53 2.43 -1.63
C ILE A 130 17.21 3.61 -0.92
N TRP A 131 17.38 3.47 0.38
CA TRP A 131 18.23 4.37 1.16
C TRP A 131 19.16 3.56 2.02
N LEU A 132 20.45 3.71 1.76
CA LEU A 132 21.52 3.17 2.58
C LEU A 132 22.17 4.30 3.35
N LEU A 133 22.32 4.08 4.65
CA LEU A 133 23.14 4.90 5.51
C LEU A 133 24.12 4.00 6.26
N SER A 134 25.41 4.30 6.18
CA SER A 134 26.47 3.58 6.89
C SER A 134 27.41 4.57 7.54
N ASP A 135 27.44 4.56 8.87
CA ASP A 135 28.37 5.37 9.66
C ASP A 135 29.47 4.46 10.23
N SER A 136 30.25 3.89 9.31
CA SER A 136 31.19 2.80 9.56
C SER A 136 32.66 3.23 9.66
N SER A 137 32.98 4.50 9.39
CA SER A 137 34.37 4.90 9.11
C SER A 137 35.28 5.08 10.33
N SER A 138 34.76 5.08 11.56
CA SER A 138 35.57 5.14 12.81
C SER A 138 34.76 5.00 14.11
N ALA A 139 33.43 4.90 14.03
CA ALA A 139 32.57 4.88 15.21
C ALA A 139 32.56 3.51 15.90
N ASN A 140 32.63 3.50 17.23
CA ASN A 140 32.34 2.33 18.06
C ASN A 140 31.31 2.74 19.13
N PRO A 141 30.04 2.34 19.00
CA PRO A 141 29.46 1.49 17.94
C PRO A 141 29.38 2.15 16.56
N ALA A 142 29.48 1.33 15.51
CA ALA A 142 29.13 1.69 14.14
C ALA A 142 27.68 1.30 13.83
N TYR A 143 27.01 2.08 13.00
CA TYR A 143 25.58 1.90 12.69
C TYR A 143 25.32 1.89 11.19
N GLU A 144 24.37 1.05 10.78
CA GLU A 144 23.84 1.03 9.42
C GLU A 144 22.33 0.98 9.43
N MET A 145 21.74 1.61 8.43
CA MET A 145 20.32 1.56 8.10
C MET A 145 20.17 1.26 6.60
N ASP A 146 19.41 0.23 6.29
CA ASP A 146 18.96 -0.10 4.95
C ASP A 146 17.43 0.04 4.90
N PHE A 147 16.95 0.93 4.05
CA PHE A 147 15.55 1.16 3.75
C PHE A 147 15.28 0.72 2.32
N LYS A 148 14.33 -0.20 2.13
CA LYS A 148 13.90 -0.68 0.82
C LYS A 148 12.39 -0.67 0.74
N ALA A 149 11.83 0.14 -0.16
CA ALA A 149 10.41 0.12 -0.48
C ALA A 149 10.19 -0.25 -1.93
N GLN A 150 9.24 -1.15 -2.18
CA GLN A 150 8.71 -1.46 -3.50
C GLN A 150 7.19 -1.42 -3.45
N PHE A 151 6.57 -0.58 -4.27
CA PHE A 151 5.11 -0.42 -4.31
C PHE A 151 4.64 0.07 -5.69
N GLY A 152 3.33 0.02 -5.94
CA GLY A 152 2.72 0.36 -7.23
C GLY A 152 2.03 -0.83 -7.89
N THR A 153 1.51 -0.62 -9.10
CA THR A 153 0.60 -1.56 -9.78
C THR A 153 1.18 -2.97 -9.94
N TYR A 154 2.48 -3.08 -10.17
CA TYR A 154 3.15 -4.37 -10.40
C TYR A 154 4.13 -4.78 -9.27
N ALA A 155 4.12 -4.08 -8.14
CA ALA A 155 4.87 -4.51 -6.95
C ALA A 155 4.10 -5.62 -6.23
N GLN A 156 4.67 -6.83 -6.15
CA GLN A 156 3.99 -7.99 -5.57
C GLN A 156 4.93 -8.80 -4.65
N PRO A 157 4.67 -8.88 -3.33
CA PRO A 157 3.79 -7.98 -2.57
C PRO A 157 4.41 -6.57 -2.44
N PRO A 158 3.60 -5.50 -2.37
CA PRO A 158 4.10 -4.18 -2.00
C PRO A 158 4.60 -4.23 -0.55
N GLN A 159 5.85 -3.82 -0.34
CA GLN A 159 6.51 -3.99 0.94
C GLN A 159 7.55 -2.89 1.19
N LEU A 160 7.67 -2.53 2.47
CA LEU A 160 8.77 -1.77 3.01
C LEU A 160 9.54 -2.64 4.00
N THR A 161 10.86 -2.73 3.80
CA THR A 161 11.80 -3.37 4.71
C THR A 161 12.80 -2.34 5.22
N LEU A 162 12.96 -2.29 6.53
CA LEU A 162 13.94 -1.47 7.23
C LEU A 162 14.87 -2.40 8.01
N GLU A 163 16.16 -2.37 7.74
CA GLU A 163 17.16 -3.16 8.46
C GLU A 163 18.12 -2.24 9.20
N GLY A 164 18.17 -2.40 10.51
CA GLY A 164 19.12 -1.73 11.37
C GLY A 164 20.26 -2.69 11.73
N THR A 165 21.50 -2.21 11.65
CA THR A 165 22.68 -2.95 12.11
C THR A 165 23.48 -2.10 13.09
N GLN A 166 23.91 -2.72 14.19
CA GLN A 166 24.88 -2.16 15.13
C GLN A 166 26.11 -3.06 15.16
N ARG A 167 27.31 -2.47 15.09
CA ARG A 167 28.58 -3.16 15.28
C ARG A 167 29.35 -2.59 16.46
N ILE A 168 29.83 -3.46 17.34
CA ILE A 168 30.67 -3.12 18.51
C ILE A 168 31.91 -4.00 18.45
N GLY A 169 33.06 -3.40 18.11
CA GLY A 169 34.26 -4.16 17.79
C GLY A 169 33.99 -5.18 16.67
N ASN A 170 34.18 -6.47 16.96
CA ASN A 170 33.92 -7.57 16.01
C ASN A 170 32.48 -8.13 16.10
N ALA A 171 31.68 -7.71 17.09
CA ALA A 171 30.32 -8.16 17.24
C ALA A 171 29.36 -7.36 16.35
N GLN A 172 28.43 -8.04 15.69
CA GLN A 172 27.38 -7.43 14.89
C GLN A 172 26.02 -7.93 15.37
N THR A 173 25.07 -7.00 15.54
CA THR A 173 23.66 -7.31 15.77
C THR A 173 22.83 -6.60 14.70
N SER A 174 21.97 -7.36 14.02
CA SER A 174 21.08 -6.85 12.97
C SER A 174 19.65 -7.26 13.25
N ALA A 175 18.70 -6.43 12.85
CA ALA A 175 17.29 -6.75 12.93
C ALA A 175 16.52 -6.05 11.79
N SER A 176 15.45 -6.69 11.34
CA SER A 176 14.60 -6.18 10.25
C SER A 176 13.20 -5.84 10.78
N CYS A 177 12.65 -4.74 10.28
CA CYS A 177 11.28 -4.31 10.47
C CYS A 177 10.57 -4.26 9.11
N VAL A 178 9.51 -5.04 8.96
CA VAL A 178 8.80 -5.25 7.70
C VAL A 178 7.38 -4.71 7.83
N LEU A 179 6.97 -3.93 6.82
CA LEU A 179 5.64 -3.33 6.71
C LEU A 179 5.00 -3.73 5.38
N PRO A 180 3.75 -4.22 5.38
CA PRO A 180 2.96 -4.27 4.15
C PRO A 180 2.59 -2.84 3.72
N LEU A 181 2.68 -2.56 2.42
CA LEU A 181 2.38 -1.25 1.82
C LEU A 181 1.05 -1.24 1.06
#